data_AF-A0A176U775-F1
#
_entry.id   AF-A0A176U775-F1
#
_cell.length_a   1.000
_cell.length_b   1.000
_cell.length_c   1.000
_cell.angle_alpha   90.00
_cell.angle_beta   90.00
_cell.angle_gamma   90.00
#
_symmetry.space_group_name_H-M   'P 1'
#
loop_
_entity.id
_entity.type
_entity.pdbx_description
1 polymer ?
#
loop_
_entity_poly.entity_id
_entity_poly.type
_entity_poly.pdbx_seq_one_letter_code
_entity_poly.pdbx_strand_id
1 'polypeptide(L)'
;METLQQRENTVEAKRLKRKFTGALLALLITFLAVASATYAWYIYNTSQHTTNVRMAAGAGVNLQISNAYNGMYGSSAVLESFSGQLVPVSTNKISAGFQKVTEFASGYQTKTGLAASIFGNGEQNDYYHTSLFLRTTGGTLDIYLSDIGFEDSDEASPISSAIRLGLVVHKVGEHQAHDNEYIFAISDKKNPEAEYNTATGQEGYVLDASRKDGTTVPFTPYTSDEYCIYNKETGAVKRKDDSLRLCTISGADDGSVGESVEIELYIWLEGCDEDCTSNLCRQTLRNLAVSFAGVKTDQ
;
A
#
# COMPACT_ATOMS: atom_id res chain seq x y z
N MET A 1 -52.98 -4.79 -52.70
CA MET A 1 -52.31 -5.27 -51.47
C MET A 1 -50.93 -4.63 -51.29
N GLU A 2 -50.14 -4.43 -52.35
CA GLU A 2 -48.78 -3.83 -52.27
C GLU A 2 -48.72 -2.40 -51.69
N THR A 3 -49.73 -1.55 -51.93
CA THR A 3 -49.75 -0.14 -51.51
C THR A 3 -49.98 0.07 -50.00
N LEU A 4 -50.60 -0.90 -49.30
CA LEU A 4 -50.79 -0.85 -47.85
C LEU A 4 -49.51 -1.28 -47.12
N GLN A 5 -48.84 -2.32 -47.62
CA GLN A 5 -47.59 -2.84 -47.07
C GLN A 5 -46.44 -1.82 -47.19
N GLN A 6 -46.40 -1.06 -48.29
CA GLN A 6 -45.39 -0.01 -48.47
C GLN A 6 -45.61 1.21 -47.55
N ARG A 7 -46.87 1.55 -47.26
CA ARG A 7 -47.21 2.59 -46.27
C ARG A 7 -46.89 2.16 -44.84
N GLU A 8 -47.19 0.92 -44.50
CA GLU A 8 -46.89 0.32 -43.20
C GLU A 8 -45.38 0.27 -42.94
N ASN A 9 -44.58 -0.18 -43.93
CA ASN A 9 -43.12 -0.16 -43.87
C ASN A 9 -42.55 1.26 -43.71
N THR A 10 -43.17 2.27 -44.31
CA THR A 10 -42.72 3.67 -44.20
C THR A 10 -43.01 4.25 -42.81
N VAL A 11 -44.14 3.87 -42.20
CA VAL A 11 -44.50 4.27 -40.83
C VAL A 11 -43.63 3.57 -39.80
N GLU A 12 -43.38 2.28 -39.97
CA GLU A 12 -42.43 1.46 -39.19
C GLU A 12 -41.02 2.07 -39.23
N ALA A 13 -40.51 2.41 -40.42
CA ALA A 13 -39.19 3.03 -40.57
C ALA A 13 -39.08 4.40 -39.88
N LYS A 14 -40.12 5.24 -39.94
CA LYS A 14 -40.16 6.53 -39.23
C LYS A 14 -40.20 6.33 -37.71
N ARG A 15 -40.95 5.34 -37.23
CA ARG A 15 -41.03 4.98 -35.80
C ARG A 15 -39.70 4.43 -35.29
N LEU A 16 -39.02 3.61 -36.08
CA LEU A 16 -37.70 3.07 -35.77
C LEU A 16 -36.63 4.17 -35.71
N LYS A 17 -36.62 5.09 -36.68
CA LYS A 17 -35.71 6.27 -36.65
C LYS A 17 -35.93 7.13 -35.41
N ARG A 18 -37.20 7.40 -35.02
CA ARG A 18 -37.51 8.18 -33.82
C ARG A 18 -37.07 7.47 -32.53
N LYS A 19 -37.24 6.14 -32.45
CA LYS A 19 -36.74 5.32 -31.33
C LYS A 19 -35.21 5.32 -31.27
N PHE A 20 -34.54 5.23 -32.42
CA PHE A 20 -33.08 5.27 -32.51
C PHE A 20 -32.51 6.64 -32.09
N THR A 21 -33.11 7.74 -32.56
CA THR A 21 -32.72 9.10 -32.14
C THR A 21 -32.94 9.31 -30.65
N GLY A 22 -34.05 8.81 -30.09
CA GLY A 22 -34.30 8.85 -28.65
C GLY A 22 -33.28 8.05 -27.84
N ALA A 23 -32.92 6.86 -28.31
CA ALA A 23 -31.89 6.02 -27.66
C ALA A 23 -30.51 6.69 -27.70
N LEU A 24 -30.14 7.31 -28.83
CA LEU A 24 -28.86 8.03 -28.97
C LEU A 24 -28.77 9.25 -28.03
N LEU A 25 -29.85 10.01 -27.91
CA LEU A 25 -29.94 11.14 -26.97
C LEU A 25 -29.83 10.68 -25.51
N ALA A 26 -30.52 9.59 -25.15
CA ALA A 26 -30.40 9.00 -23.82
C ALA A 26 -28.97 8.52 -23.54
N LEU A 27 -28.30 7.95 -24.53
CA LEU A 27 -26.90 7.52 -24.44
C LEU A 27 -25.95 8.70 -24.21
N LEU A 28 -26.14 9.81 -24.92
CA LEU A 28 -25.35 11.04 -24.73
C LEU A 28 -25.58 11.68 -23.35
N ILE A 29 -26.82 11.73 -22.88
CA ILE A 29 -27.14 12.23 -21.53
C ILE A 29 -26.51 11.33 -20.47
N THR A 30 -26.59 10.01 -20.65
CA THR A 30 -25.97 9.04 -19.73
C THR A 30 -24.44 9.17 -19.76
N PHE A 31 -23.84 9.34 -20.94
CA PHE A 31 -22.40 9.55 -21.07
C PHE A 31 -21.94 10.85 -20.40
N LEU A 32 -22.68 11.95 -20.57
CA LEU A 32 -22.40 13.21 -19.88
C LEU A 32 -22.57 13.08 -18.37
N ALA A 33 -23.56 12.35 -17.89
CA ALA A 33 -23.75 12.07 -16.47
C ALA A 33 -22.62 11.21 -15.90
N VAL A 34 -22.17 10.17 -16.62
CA VAL A 34 -21.04 9.32 -16.22
C VAL A 34 -19.74 10.11 -16.24
N ALA A 35 -19.44 10.88 -17.28
CA ALA A 35 -18.26 11.73 -17.34
C ALA A 35 -18.25 12.79 -16.22
N SER A 36 -19.40 13.38 -15.91
CA SER A 36 -19.53 14.34 -14.81
C SER A 36 -19.38 13.68 -13.44
N ALA A 37 -19.89 12.45 -13.26
CA ALA A 37 -19.71 11.69 -12.03
C ALA A 37 -18.25 11.24 -11.85
N THR A 38 -17.57 10.79 -12.91
CA THR A 38 -16.14 10.48 -12.90
C THR A 38 -15.29 11.70 -12.64
N TYR A 39 -15.63 12.85 -13.24
CA TYR A 39 -14.93 14.12 -13.02
C TYR A 39 -15.19 14.69 -11.62
N ALA A 40 -16.41 14.60 -11.10
CA ALA A 40 -16.74 14.99 -9.73
C ALA A 40 -16.10 14.05 -8.69
N TRP A 41 -16.04 12.73 -8.95
CA TRP A 41 -15.27 11.76 -8.16
C TRP A 41 -13.78 12.07 -8.19
N TYR A 42 -13.23 12.40 -9.36
CA TYR A 42 -11.85 12.83 -9.54
C TYR A 42 -11.54 14.10 -8.72
N ILE A 43 -12.35 15.17 -8.84
CA ILE A 43 -12.21 16.43 -8.10
C ILE A 43 -12.39 16.24 -6.58
N TYR A 44 -13.38 15.45 -6.15
CA TYR A 44 -13.61 15.17 -4.73
C TYR A 44 -12.43 14.38 -4.11
N ASN A 45 -11.84 13.45 -4.86
CA ASN A 45 -10.63 12.72 -4.44
C ASN A 45 -9.30 13.49 -4.63
N THR A 46 -9.30 14.63 -5.33
CA THR A 46 -8.08 15.45 -5.52
C THR A 46 -8.01 16.70 -4.63
N SER A 47 -9.01 16.96 -3.78
CA SER A 47 -9.11 18.23 -3.02
C SER A 47 -8.72 18.19 -1.54
N GLN A 48 -8.26 17.05 -1.02
CA GLN A 48 -7.46 16.97 0.22
C GLN A 48 -6.49 15.79 0.08
N HIS A 49 -5.19 16.02 0.23
CA HIS A 49 -4.13 15.04 -0.07
C HIS A 49 -4.02 13.99 1.04
N THR A 50 -4.92 13.02 0.97
CA THR A 50 -5.08 11.92 1.90
C THR A 50 -4.64 10.62 1.21
N THR A 51 -3.68 9.89 1.77
CA THR A 51 -3.24 8.60 1.20
C THR A 51 -4.28 7.54 1.53
N ASN A 52 -5.12 7.18 0.56
CA ASN A 52 -6.03 6.05 0.72
C ASN A 52 -5.20 4.77 0.84
N VAL A 53 -5.35 4.06 1.96
CA VAL A 53 -4.69 2.77 2.17
C VAL A 53 -5.73 1.66 2.00
N ARG A 54 -5.42 0.71 1.12
CA ARG A 54 -6.26 -0.43 0.82
C ARG A 54 -5.48 -1.71 0.94
N MET A 55 -6.19 -2.80 1.20
CA MET A 55 -5.60 -4.13 1.21
C MET A 55 -6.45 -5.10 0.42
N ALA A 56 -5.81 -6.09 -0.18
CA ALA A 56 -6.47 -7.11 -0.98
C ALA A 56 -5.94 -8.50 -0.63
N ALA A 57 -6.84 -9.47 -0.60
CA ALA A 57 -6.54 -10.88 -0.61
C ALA A 57 -6.66 -11.42 -2.05
N GLY A 58 -5.67 -12.18 -2.51
CA GLY A 58 -5.69 -12.85 -3.80
C GLY A 58 -6.89 -13.79 -3.95
N ALA A 59 -7.39 -13.94 -5.18
CA ALA A 59 -8.58 -14.68 -5.55
C ALA A 59 -8.34 -16.20 -5.53
N GLY A 60 -8.35 -16.77 -4.32
CA GLY A 60 -8.48 -18.20 -4.04
C GLY A 60 -9.54 -18.47 -2.96
N VAL A 61 -10.50 -17.53 -2.82
CA VAL A 61 -11.71 -17.41 -1.98
C VAL A 61 -11.65 -17.77 -0.48
N ASN A 62 -10.59 -18.41 -0.02
CA ASN A 62 -10.45 -18.80 1.37
C ASN A 62 -9.62 -17.81 2.17
N LEU A 63 -8.81 -16.93 1.58
CA LEU A 63 -8.13 -15.87 2.32
C LEU A 63 -9.08 -14.68 2.49
N GLN A 64 -9.25 -14.22 3.72
CA GLN A 64 -10.08 -13.06 4.04
C GLN A 64 -9.29 -12.04 4.85
N ILE A 65 -9.66 -10.77 4.67
CA ILE A 65 -9.06 -9.62 5.34
C ILE A 65 -10.12 -8.74 6.00
N SER A 66 -9.79 -8.16 7.15
CA SER A 66 -10.57 -7.13 7.83
C SER A 66 -9.66 -6.04 8.40
N ASN A 67 -10.25 -4.87 8.68
CA ASN A 67 -9.62 -3.77 9.42
C ASN A 67 -9.88 -3.83 10.94
N ALA A 68 -10.63 -4.84 11.41
CA ALA A 68 -10.89 -5.06 12.82
C ALA A 68 -10.99 -6.57 13.12
N TYR A 69 -10.51 -6.99 14.29
CA TYR A 69 -10.49 -8.41 14.68
C TYR A 69 -11.88 -9.06 14.60
N ASN A 70 -12.88 -8.40 15.18
CA ASN A 70 -14.30 -8.80 15.16
C ASN A 70 -15.10 -8.10 14.04
N GLY A 71 -14.43 -7.62 12.98
CA GLY A 71 -15.01 -6.86 11.89
C GLY A 71 -15.63 -7.69 10.77
N MET A 72 -16.04 -7.00 9.70
CA MET A 72 -16.45 -7.66 8.46
C MET A 72 -15.19 -8.12 7.70
N TYR A 73 -15.14 -9.40 7.35
CA TYR A 73 -14.07 -9.97 6.56
C TYR A 73 -14.51 -10.13 5.11
N GLY A 74 -13.63 -9.78 4.18
CA GLY A 74 -13.88 -9.88 2.75
C GLY A 74 -12.58 -10.14 1.98
N SER A 75 -12.61 -9.92 0.67
CA SER A 75 -11.42 -9.97 -0.18
C SER A 75 -10.62 -8.66 -0.17
N SER A 76 -11.15 -7.61 0.45
CA SER A 76 -10.46 -6.33 0.62
C SER A 76 -10.93 -5.61 1.88
N ALA A 77 -10.05 -4.75 2.40
CA ALA A 77 -10.36 -3.83 3.48
C ALA A 77 -9.86 -2.43 3.11
N VAL A 78 -10.64 -1.41 3.48
CA VAL A 78 -10.23 -0.01 3.39
C VAL A 78 -9.81 0.42 4.79
N LEU A 79 -8.65 1.04 4.88
CA LEU A 79 -8.10 1.52 6.13
C LEU A 79 -8.28 3.02 6.26
N GLU A 80 -8.13 3.50 7.49
CA GLU A 80 -8.05 4.93 7.72
C GLU A 80 -6.92 5.51 6.90
N SER A 81 -7.23 6.56 6.16
CA SER A 81 -6.26 7.16 5.27
C SER A 81 -5.29 8.02 6.06
N PHE A 82 -4.03 8.07 5.63
CA PHE A 82 -3.06 8.97 6.24
C PHE A 82 -3.32 10.41 5.79
N SER A 83 -3.41 11.33 6.76
CA SER A 83 -3.51 12.76 6.52
C SER A 83 -2.40 13.46 7.29
N GLY A 84 -1.48 14.11 6.57
CA GLY A 84 -0.32 14.74 7.18
C GLY A 84 0.92 14.67 6.30
N GLN A 85 2.07 14.89 6.93
CA GLN A 85 3.40 14.76 6.34
C GLN A 85 4.13 13.63 7.06
N LEU A 86 4.88 12.82 6.32
CA LEU A 86 5.81 11.89 6.93
C LEU A 86 6.99 12.69 7.48
N VAL A 87 7.31 12.49 8.75
CA VAL A 87 8.52 13.04 9.36
C VAL A 87 9.62 11.99 9.22
N PRO A 88 10.82 12.35 8.74
CA PRO A 88 11.94 11.42 8.64
C PRO A 88 12.21 10.73 9.96
N VAL A 89 12.08 9.41 9.95
CA VAL A 89 12.38 8.51 11.07
C VAL A 89 13.21 7.35 10.58
N SER A 90 13.96 6.71 11.47
CA SER A 90 14.83 5.59 11.12
C SER A 90 14.76 4.48 12.16
N THR A 91 14.83 3.24 11.69
CA THR A 91 14.92 2.03 12.51
C THR A 91 15.42 0.84 11.70
N ASN A 92 16.18 -0.05 12.33
CA ASN A 92 16.41 -1.42 11.84
C ASN A 92 15.42 -2.44 12.43
N LYS A 93 14.56 -2.03 13.38
CA LYS A 93 13.63 -2.91 14.07
C LYS A 93 12.37 -2.18 14.54
N ILE A 94 11.23 -2.41 13.88
CA ILE A 94 9.97 -1.68 14.13
C ILE A 94 9.51 -1.88 15.57
N SER A 95 9.57 -3.12 16.08
CA SER A 95 9.17 -3.44 17.46
C SER A 95 10.04 -2.78 18.54
N ALA A 96 11.21 -2.23 18.18
CA ALA A 96 12.05 -1.42 19.08
C ALA A 96 11.77 0.09 18.96
N GLY A 97 10.85 0.48 18.09
CA GLY A 97 10.42 1.85 17.84
C GLY A 97 11.29 2.58 16.81
N PHE A 98 10.90 3.83 16.56
CA PHE A 98 11.54 4.72 15.61
C PHE A 98 12.37 5.79 16.32
N GLN A 99 13.37 6.31 15.61
CA GLN A 99 14.17 7.47 16.05
C GLN A 99 14.08 8.58 15.01
N LYS A 100 14.04 9.85 15.47
CA LYS A 100 14.07 11.04 14.61
C LYS A 100 15.16 12.00 15.02
N VAL A 101 15.62 12.80 14.08
CA VAL A 101 16.53 13.92 14.36
C VAL A 101 15.79 15.00 15.15
N THR A 102 16.44 15.53 16.17
CA THR A 102 15.95 16.65 17.01
C THR A 102 16.86 17.87 16.93
N GLU A 103 18.14 17.67 16.61
CA GLU A 103 19.10 18.75 16.42
C GLU A 103 20.11 18.43 15.32
N PHE A 104 20.43 19.44 14.52
CA PHE A 104 21.49 19.42 13.52
C PHE A 104 22.69 20.22 14.03
N ALA A 105 23.89 19.65 13.90
CA ALA A 105 25.14 20.29 14.28
C ALA A 105 25.94 20.73 13.05
N SER A 106 26.73 21.80 13.19
CA SER A 106 27.57 22.35 12.13
C SER A 106 28.99 21.75 12.11
N GLY A 107 29.70 21.93 10.99
CA GLY A 107 31.10 21.51 10.84
C GLY A 107 31.30 20.17 10.13
N TYR A 108 30.24 19.66 9.47
CA TYR A 108 30.30 18.41 8.69
C TYR A 108 30.53 18.69 7.21
N GLN A 109 31.05 17.69 6.48
CA GLN A 109 31.28 17.75 5.03
C GLN A 109 30.00 17.43 4.23
N THR A 110 28.88 18.08 4.55
CA THR A 110 27.62 18.02 3.79
C THR A 110 27.48 19.29 2.93
N LYS A 111 26.54 19.36 1.97
CA LYS A 111 26.38 20.57 1.13
C LYS A 111 26.00 21.80 1.96
N THR A 112 25.23 21.60 3.03
CA THR A 112 24.80 22.65 3.97
C THR A 112 25.79 22.90 5.11
N GLY A 113 26.79 22.04 5.30
CA GLY A 113 27.70 22.06 6.45
C GLY A 113 27.06 21.61 7.76
N LEU A 114 25.82 21.10 7.71
CA LEU A 114 25.03 20.59 8.83
C LEU A 114 24.86 19.08 8.74
N ALA A 115 24.82 18.39 9.87
CA ALA A 115 24.42 16.98 9.95
C ALA A 115 23.54 16.70 11.17
N ALA A 116 22.65 15.71 11.03
CA ALA A 116 21.85 15.16 12.11
C ALA A 116 22.78 14.68 13.23
N SER A 117 22.54 15.19 14.44
CA SER A 117 23.49 15.07 15.55
C SER A 117 22.87 14.55 16.84
N ILE A 118 21.63 14.94 17.12
CA ILE A 118 20.89 14.48 18.31
C ILE A 118 19.61 13.82 17.85
N PHE A 119 19.37 12.62 18.39
CA PHE A 119 18.24 11.79 18.03
C PHE A 119 17.31 11.62 19.23
N GLY A 120 16.02 11.75 18.97
CA GLY A 120 14.93 11.48 19.90
C GLY A 120 14.07 10.30 19.43
N ASN A 121 13.05 9.98 20.21
CA ASN A 121 12.07 8.98 19.80
C ASN A 121 11.15 9.53 18.70
N GLY A 122 10.81 8.69 17.74
CA GLY A 122 9.69 8.94 16.84
C GLY A 122 8.35 8.86 17.59
N GLU A 123 7.38 9.58 17.08
CA GLU A 123 6.02 9.70 17.61
C GLU A 123 5.01 9.13 16.61
N GLN A 124 3.80 8.81 17.09
CA GLN A 124 2.75 8.18 16.28
C GLN A 124 2.35 9.00 15.04
N ASN A 125 2.53 10.32 15.05
CA ASN A 125 2.19 11.20 13.93
C ASN A 125 3.35 11.37 12.93
N ASP A 126 4.54 10.83 13.22
CA ASP A 126 5.69 10.93 12.33
C ASP A 126 5.61 9.95 11.14
N TYR A 127 4.85 8.86 11.30
CA TYR A 127 4.66 7.80 10.31
C TYR A 127 3.19 7.34 10.28
N TYR A 128 2.78 6.66 9.21
CA TYR A 128 1.48 6.00 9.16
C TYR A 128 1.55 4.65 9.88
N HIS A 129 0.54 4.34 10.70
CA HIS A 129 0.40 3.07 11.39
C HIS A 129 -1.07 2.64 11.45
N THR A 130 -1.34 1.37 11.14
CA THR A 130 -2.66 0.75 11.24
C THR A 130 -2.54 -0.77 11.42
N SER A 131 -3.64 -1.45 11.77
CA SER A 131 -3.69 -2.91 11.87
C SER A 131 -4.66 -3.50 10.85
N LEU A 132 -4.35 -4.71 10.39
CA LEU A 132 -5.24 -5.54 9.60
C LEU A 132 -5.29 -6.95 10.18
N PHE A 133 -6.32 -7.70 9.81
CA PHE A 133 -6.54 -9.05 10.30
C PHE A 133 -6.75 -9.99 9.13
N LEU A 134 -5.91 -11.01 9.04
CA LEU A 134 -6.00 -12.07 8.03
C LEU A 134 -6.53 -13.33 8.66
N ARG A 135 -7.44 -14.01 7.97
CA ARG A 135 -7.89 -15.35 8.34
C ARG A 135 -8.22 -16.16 7.12
N THR A 136 -8.51 -17.45 7.33
CA THR A 136 -8.97 -18.31 6.24
C THR A 136 -10.26 -19.05 6.54
N THR A 137 -11.08 -19.29 5.52
CA THR A 137 -12.26 -20.17 5.55
C THR A 137 -11.99 -21.54 4.90
N GLY A 138 -10.73 -21.87 4.64
CA GLY A 138 -10.33 -23.19 4.17
C GLY A 138 -9.20 -23.75 5.03
N GLY A 139 -8.48 -24.73 4.51
CA GLY A 139 -7.28 -25.26 5.14
C GLY A 139 -6.12 -24.27 5.20
N THR A 140 -4.97 -24.80 5.59
CA THR A 140 -3.77 -24.01 5.89
C THR A 140 -3.21 -23.28 4.67
N LEU A 141 -2.89 -22.00 4.86
CA LEU A 141 -2.30 -21.13 3.85
C LEU A 141 -1.02 -20.49 4.38
N ASP A 142 0.04 -20.56 3.59
CA ASP A 142 1.20 -19.69 3.73
C ASP A 142 0.92 -18.35 3.04
N ILE A 143 1.17 -17.24 3.75
CA ILE A 143 0.85 -15.89 3.30
C ILE A 143 2.10 -15.18 2.77
N TYR A 144 1.95 -14.54 1.63
CA TYR A 144 2.99 -13.78 0.93
C TYR A 144 2.45 -12.41 0.52
N LEU A 145 3.34 -11.43 0.34
CA LEU A 145 3.01 -10.24 -0.45
C LEU A 145 2.99 -10.61 -1.93
N SER A 146 2.04 -10.04 -2.68
CA SER A 146 1.97 -10.15 -4.14
C SER A 146 2.15 -8.82 -4.85
N ASP A 147 1.88 -7.70 -4.17
CA ASP A 147 1.98 -6.37 -4.75
C ASP A 147 1.98 -5.33 -3.63
N ILE A 148 2.76 -4.27 -3.81
CA ILE A 148 2.62 -3.00 -3.08
C ILE A 148 2.42 -1.93 -4.15
N GLY A 149 1.15 -1.70 -4.49
CA GLY A 149 0.77 -0.74 -5.52
C GLY A 149 0.60 0.65 -4.92
N PHE A 150 0.94 1.69 -5.69
CA PHE A 150 0.74 3.08 -5.28
C PHE A 150 0.63 3.97 -6.52
N GLU A 151 0.11 5.17 -6.30
CA GLU A 151 0.14 6.25 -7.28
C GLU A 151 1.15 7.30 -6.83
N ASP A 152 2.06 7.62 -7.75
CA ASP A 152 2.99 8.73 -7.60
C ASP A 152 2.21 10.05 -7.72
N SER A 153 2.30 10.89 -6.70
CA SER A 153 1.54 12.14 -6.68
C SER A 153 2.14 13.22 -7.59
N ASP A 154 3.44 13.10 -7.88
CA ASP A 154 4.23 14.06 -8.64
C ASP A 154 5.42 13.33 -9.30
N GLU A 155 5.35 13.12 -10.61
CA GLU A 155 6.44 12.46 -11.35
C GLU A 155 7.76 13.23 -11.30
N ALA A 156 7.76 14.54 -10.98
CA ALA A 156 8.97 15.33 -10.80
C ALA A 156 9.62 15.13 -9.42
N SER A 157 8.84 14.65 -8.44
CA SER A 157 9.25 14.34 -7.07
C SER A 157 8.82 12.91 -6.73
N PRO A 158 9.38 11.91 -7.44
CA PRO A 158 8.82 10.57 -7.40
C PRO A 158 8.94 9.96 -6.02
N ILE A 159 8.06 9.00 -5.74
CA ILE A 159 8.23 8.09 -4.59
C ILE A 159 9.59 7.41 -4.72
N SER A 160 10.49 7.75 -3.81
CA SER A 160 11.87 7.28 -3.83
C SER A 160 12.07 6.02 -2.98
N SER A 161 13.30 5.49 -3.01
CA SER A 161 13.72 4.38 -2.17
C SER A 161 13.67 4.66 -0.66
N ALA A 162 13.57 5.93 -0.26
CA ALA A 162 13.43 6.33 1.14
C ALA A 162 12.04 6.03 1.73
N ILE A 163 10.98 5.81 0.93
CA ILE A 163 9.69 5.41 1.48
C ILE A 163 9.69 3.90 1.73
N ARG A 164 9.40 3.51 2.98
CA ARG A 164 9.40 2.11 3.41
C ARG A 164 8.03 1.67 3.88
N LEU A 165 7.77 0.39 3.68
CA LEU A 165 6.61 -0.29 4.23
C LEU A 165 7.06 -1.37 5.21
N GLY A 166 6.55 -1.30 6.43
CA GLY A 166 6.80 -2.25 7.49
C GLY A 166 5.59 -3.11 7.79
N LEU A 167 5.80 -4.40 8.01
CA LEU A 167 4.79 -5.32 8.51
C LEU A 167 5.28 -5.92 9.83
N VAL A 168 4.49 -5.81 10.90
CA VAL A 168 4.70 -6.57 12.13
C VAL A 168 3.60 -7.61 12.23
N VAL A 169 3.97 -8.88 12.17
CA VAL A 169 3.05 -10.02 12.22
C VAL A 169 2.95 -10.52 13.65
N HIS A 170 1.74 -10.75 14.13
CA HIS A 170 1.47 -11.29 15.47
C HIS A 170 1.21 -12.80 15.40
N LYS A 171 1.26 -13.45 16.57
CA LYS A 171 0.76 -14.83 16.69
C LYS A 171 -0.76 -14.87 16.48
N VAL A 172 -1.27 -16.05 16.16
CA VAL A 172 -2.70 -16.29 15.93
C VAL A 172 -3.53 -15.94 17.17
N GLY A 173 -4.57 -15.11 16.99
CA GLY A 173 -5.51 -14.67 18.02
C GLY A 173 -5.56 -13.16 18.23
N GLU A 174 -6.50 -12.70 19.08
CA GLU A 174 -6.64 -11.28 19.43
C GLU A 174 -5.56 -10.85 20.44
N HIS A 175 -4.94 -9.69 20.24
CA HIS A 175 -3.96 -9.09 21.15
C HIS A 175 -2.76 -10.00 21.49
N GLN A 176 -2.26 -10.71 20.49
CA GLN A 176 -1.14 -11.61 20.66
C GLN A 176 0.20 -10.90 20.57
N ALA A 177 1.25 -11.54 21.09
CA ALA A 177 2.61 -11.05 20.96
C ALA A 177 3.08 -11.06 19.49
N HIS A 178 4.05 -10.20 19.19
CA HIS A 178 4.72 -10.18 17.89
C HIS A 178 5.40 -11.53 17.63
N ASP A 179 5.36 -11.96 16.37
CA ASP A 179 6.03 -13.16 15.88
C ASP A 179 7.23 -12.79 15.00
N ASN A 180 7.00 -11.95 13.97
CA ASN A 180 8.04 -11.50 13.05
C ASN A 180 7.75 -10.08 12.53
N GLU A 181 8.77 -9.45 11.95
CA GLU A 181 8.63 -8.17 11.27
C GLU A 181 9.43 -8.12 9.97
N TYR A 182 8.92 -7.36 9.01
CA TYR A 182 9.44 -7.27 7.65
C TYR A 182 9.44 -5.82 7.20
N ILE A 183 10.53 -5.38 6.56
CA ILE A 183 10.69 -4.02 6.05
C ILE A 183 10.96 -4.10 4.56
N PHE A 184 10.13 -3.43 3.77
CA PHE A 184 10.21 -3.38 2.32
C PHE A 184 10.54 -1.97 1.85
N ALA A 185 11.43 -1.87 0.86
CA ALA A 185 11.50 -0.70 -0.01
C ALA A 185 10.37 -0.82 -1.04
N ILE A 186 9.57 0.24 -1.21
CA ILE A 186 8.43 0.21 -2.13
C ILE A 186 8.81 0.69 -3.54
N SER A 187 9.98 1.32 -3.68
CA SER A 187 10.49 1.89 -4.93
C SER A 187 12.00 1.79 -4.96
N ASP A 188 12.58 1.62 -6.15
CA ASP A 188 14.02 1.70 -6.41
C ASP A 188 14.43 3.06 -7.01
N LYS A 189 13.46 3.95 -7.26
CA LYS A 189 13.71 5.26 -7.83
C LYS A 189 14.55 6.09 -6.87
N LYS A 190 15.60 6.70 -7.40
CA LYS A 190 16.40 7.70 -6.69
C LYS A 190 15.74 9.07 -6.76
N ASN A 191 15.90 9.84 -5.69
CA ASN A 191 15.40 11.21 -5.61
C ASN A 191 16.42 12.16 -6.26
N PRO A 192 16.04 12.94 -7.28
CA PRO A 192 16.95 13.91 -7.90
C PRO A 192 17.48 14.97 -6.92
N GLU A 193 16.76 15.22 -5.83
CA GLU A 193 17.16 16.16 -4.77
C GLU A 193 17.99 15.52 -3.66
N ALA A 194 18.36 14.24 -3.78
CA ALA A 194 19.07 13.48 -2.74
C ALA A 194 20.24 14.26 -2.10
N GLU A 195 20.25 14.26 -0.76
CA GLU A 195 21.27 14.92 0.03
C GLU A 195 21.42 14.20 1.38
N TYR A 196 22.56 13.52 1.56
CA TYR A 196 22.93 12.99 2.86
C TYR A 196 23.08 14.12 3.88
N ASN A 197 22.29 14.02 4.94
CA ASN A 197 22.31 14.95 6.06
C ASN A 197 22.84 14.29 7.35
N THR A 198 23.49 13.13 7.26
CA THR A 198 24.05 12.40 8.41
C THR A 198 25.57 12.49 8.41
N ALA A 199 26.18 12.57 9.59
CA ALA A 199 27.62 12.76 9.76
C ALA A 199 28.46 11.59 9.22
N THR A 200 27.92 10.38 9.32
CA THR A 200 28.58 9.11 8.97
C THR A 200 27.63 8.17 8.21
N GLY A 201 26.51 8.68 7.70
CA GLY A 201 25.57 7.83 6.98
C GLY A 201 26.12 7.43 5.62
N GLN A 202 25.75 6.21 5.25
CA GLN A 202 26.11 5.57 4.00
C GLN A 202 24.84 4.89 3.49
N GLU A 203 24.72 4.78 2.17
CA GLU A 203 23.62 4.02 1.55
C GLU A 203 23.52 2.63 2.17
N GLY A 204 22.29 2.20 2.47
CA GLY A 204 22.04 0.91 3.12
C GLY A 204 22.35 0.90 4.62
N TYR A 205 22.39 2.04 5.29
CA TYR A 205 22.47 2.13 6.75
C TYR A 205 21.22 2.79 7.34
N VAL A 206 20.84 2.36 8.54
CA VAL A 206 19.75 2.94 9.34
C VAL A 206 20.18 3.08 10.79
N LEU A 207 19.44 3.84 11.61
CA LEU A 207 19.68 3.91 13.05
C LEU A 207 19.47 2.55 13.72
N ASP A 208 20.44 2.18 14.56
CA ASP A 208 20.33 1.02 15.44
C ASP A 208 19.29 1.30 16.52
N ALA A 209 18.15 0.61 16.45
CA ALA A 209 17.05 0.79 17.37
C ALA A 209 17.38 0.37 18.82
N SER A 210 18.45 -0.40 19.03
CA SER A 210 18.94 -0.74 20.38
C SER A 210 19.74 0.38 21.04
N ARG A 211 20.06 1.44 20.28
CA ARG A 211 20.89 2.58 20.73
C ARG A 211 20.13 3.89 20.50
N LYS A 212 20.56 4.95 21.20
CA LYS A 212 19.96 6.29 21.13
C LYS A 212 21.01 7.39 20.89
N ASP A 213 22.20 6.98 20.46
CA ASP A 213 23.39 7.85 20.28
C ASP A 213 23.67 8.17 18.81
N GLY A 214 22.71 7.89 17.91
CA GLY A 214 22.88 8.10 16.47
C GLY A 214 23.71 7.02 15.76
N THR A 215 24.06 5.93 16.45
CA THR A 215 24.75 4.80 15.81
C THR A 215 23.90 4.23 14.68
N THR A 216 24.54 3.99 13.53
CA THR A 216 23.93 3.34 12.38
C THR A 216 24.45 1.91 12.20
N VAL A 217 23.63 1.07 11.57
CA VAL A 217 23.95 -0.32 11.22
C VAL A 217 23.60 -0.60 9.76
N PRO A 218 24.33 -1.51 9.08
CA PRO A 218 23.95 -1.97 7.75
C PRO A 218 22.55 -2.59 7.77
N PHE A 219 21.74 -2.27 6.77
CA PHE A 219 20.38 -2.75 6.64
C PHE A 219 19.98 -2.83 5.16
N THR A 220 19.40 -3.96 4.77
CA THR A 220 18.87 -4.17 3.43
C THR A 220 17.38 -4.49 3.56
N PRO A 221 16.49 -3.61 3.10
CA PRO A 221 15.08 -3.92 3.06
C PRO A 221 14.79 -4.98 1.99
N TYR A 222 13.71 -5.71 2.16
CA TYR A 222 13.15 -6.54 1.10
C TYR A 222 12.59 -5.67 -0.03
N THR A 223 12.39 -6.24 -1.20
CA THR A 223 11.93 -5.56 -2.41
C THR A 223 10.82 -6.37 -3.09
N SER A 224 10.43 -5.96 -4.30
CA SER A 224 9.51 -6.74 -5.13
C SER A 224 10.08 -8.09 -5.59
N ASP A 225 11.40 -8.30 -5.48
CA ASP A 225 12.04 -9.58 -5.72
C ASP A 225 11.57 -10.66 -4.72
N GLU A 226 11.13 -10.28 -3.52
CA GLU A 226 10.61 -11.23 -2.52
C GLU A 226 9.10 -11.46 -2.62
N TYR A 227 8.39 -10.79 -3.52
CA TYR A 227 6.95 -11.00 -3.69
C TYR A 227 6.66 -12.35 -4.35
N CYS A 228 5.45 -12.87 -4.16
CA CYS A 228 4.93 -13.95 -4.99
C CYS A 228 4.31 -13.40 -6.28
N ILE A 229 4.15 -14.25 -7.30
CA ILE A 229 3.44 -13.89 -8.53
C ILE A 229 1.96 -14.17 -8.32
N TYR A 230 1.13 -13.15 -8.51
CA TYR A 230 -0.32 -13.28 -8.44
C TYR A 230 -0.97 -12.86 -9.77
N ASN A 231 -1.75 -13.76 -10.36
CA ASN A 231 -2.52 -13.46 -11.55
C ASN A 231 -3.90 -12.92 -11.15
N LYS A 232 -4.10 -11.61 -11.33
CA LYS A 232 -5.34 -10.91 -10.95
C LYS A 232 -6.59 -11.39 -11.73
N GLU A 233 -6.42 -11.98 -12.91
CA GLU A 233 -7.53 -12.45 -13.77
C GLU A 233 -8.04 -13.84 -13.36
N THR A 234 -7.11 -14.74 -13.04
CA THR A 234 -7.40 -16.15 -12.74
C THR A 234 -7.40 -16.46 -11.25
N GLY A 235 -6.82 -15.58 -10.43
CA GLY A 235 -6.61 -15.81 -9.01
C GLY A 235 -5.46 -16.75 -8.67
N ALA A 236 -4.73 -17.25 -9.68
CA ALA A 236 -3.61 -18.15 -9.48
C ALA A 236 -2.44 -17.45 -8.76
N VAL A 237 -1.86 -18.15 -7.78
CA VAL A 237 -0.66 -17.72 -7.06
C VAL A 237 0.47 -18.66 -7.41
N LYS A 238 1.64 -18.11 -7.74
CA LYS A 238 2.88 -18.86 -7.93
C LYS A 238 3.96 -18.29 -7.03
N ARG A 239 4.51 -19.14 -6.16
CA ARG A 239 5.68 -18.84 -5.33
C ARG A 239 6.94 -18.84 -6.22
N LYS A 240 7.79 -17.81 -6.10
CA LYS A 240 9.16 -17.83 -6.59
C LYS A 240 10.07 -18.49 -5.54
N ASP A 241 11.28 -18.89 -5.92
CA ASP A 241 12.19 -19.57 -4.97
C ASP A 241 12.57 -18.66 -3.78
N ASP A 242 12.65 -17.36 -4.03
CA ASP A 242 12.97 -16.27 -3.10
C ASP A 242 11.73 -15.59 -2.47
N SER A 243 10.50 -16.03 -2.81
CA SER A 243 9.31 -15.41 -2.24
C SER A 243 9.30 -15.53 -0.71
N LEU A 244 9.17 -14.39 -0.03
CA LEU A 244 9.21 -14.30 1.42
C LEU A 244 7.86 -14.64 2.03
N ARG A 245 7.81 -15.74 2.77
CA ARG A 245 6.63 -16.11 3.56
C ARG A 245 6.53 -15.21 4.79
N LEU A 246 5.43 -14.48 4.91
CA LEU A 246 5.15 -13.61 6.05
C LEU A 246 4.71 -14.40 7.28
N CYS A 247 3.75 -15.31 7.09
CA CYS A 247 3.16 -16.13 8.15
C CYS A 247 2.40 -17.32 7.56
N THR A 248 1.87 -18.17 8.45
CA THR A 248 0.94 -19.25 8.11
C THR A 248 -0.35 -19.02 8.87
N ILE A 249 -1.49 -19.09 8.19
CA ILE A 249 -2.82 -19.04 8.79
C ILE A 249 -3.53 -20.38 8.57
N SER A 250 -4.40 -20.75 9.51
CA SER A 250 -5.10 -22.04 9.48
C SER A 250 -6.59 -21.86 9.73
N GLY A 251 -7.39 -22.60 8.98
CA GLY A 251 -8.80 -22.86 9.25
C GLY A 251 -9.04 -24.37 9.09
N ALA A 252 -10.31 -24.77 9.07
CA ALA A 252 -10.63 -26.14 8.69
C ALA A 252 -11.12 -26.18 7.23
N ASP A 253 -10.76 -27.25 6.51
CA ASP A 253 -11.18 -27.51 5.12
C ASP A 253 -12.70 -27.78 4.98
N ASP A 254 -13.50 -27.49 6.01
CA ASP A 254 -14.95 -27.63 6.05
C ASP A 254 -15.71 -26.31 5.85
N GLY A 255 -15.00 -25.21 5.60
CA GLY A 255 -15.59 -23.87 5.43
C GLY A 255 -15.72 -23.06 6.71
N SER A 256 -15.36 -23.61 7.87
CA SER A 256 -15.34 -22.88 9.12
C SER A 256 -14.23 -21.83 9.14
N VAL A 257 -14.49 -20.74 9.87
CA VAL A 257 -13.54 -19.63 9.97
C VAL A 257 -12.38 -20.03 10.88
N GLY A 258 -11.16 -19.90 10.35
CA GLY A 258 -9.94 -19.93 11.14
C GLY A 258 -9.81 -18.70 12.03
N GLU A 259 -9.00 -18.84 13.07
CA GLU A 259 -8.63 -17.72 13.94
C GLU A 259 -7.72 -16.74 13.19
N SER A 260 -7.94 -15.44 13.43
CA SER A 260 -7.24 -14.39 12.69
C SER A 260 -5.83 -14.15 13.20
N VAL A 261 -4.95 -13.74 12.30
CA VAL A 261 -3.64 -13.16 12.60
C VAL A 261 -3.71 -11.66 12.40
N GLU A 262 -3.23 -10.90 13.39
CA GLU A 262 -3.01 -9.46 13.26
C GLU A 262 -1.70 -9.17 12.52
N ILE A 263 -1.75 -8.20 11.61
CA ILE A 263 -0.58 -7.60 10.99
C ILE A 263 -0.68 -6.09 11.14
N GLU A 264 0.23 -5.50 11.90
CA GLU A 264 0.42 -4.05 11.93
C GLU A 264 1.17 -3.63 10.66
N LEU A 265 0.74 -2.52 10.07
CA LEU A 265 1.33 -1.92 8.88
C LEU A 265 1.85 -0.53 9.20
N TYR A 266 3.10 -0.29 8.82
CA TYR A 266 3.81 0.97 8.97
C TYR A 266 4.21 1.53 7.61
N ILE A 267 4.09 2.84 7.42
CA ILE A 267 4.71 3.56 6.29
C ILE A 267 5.48 4.73 6.85
N TRP A 268 6.76 4.82 6.53
CA TRP A 268 7.60 5.95 6.96
C TRP A 268 8.55 6.39 5.87
N LEU A 269 9.08 7.59 6.08
CA LEU A 269 10.20 8.13 5.32
C LEU A 269 11.48 7.83 6.08
N GLU A 270 12.36 7.01 5.51
CA GLU A 270 13.61 6.54 6.12
C GLU A 270 14.63 7.67 6.21
N GLY A 271 14.81 8.23 7.41
CA GLY A 271 15.63 9.42 7.63
C GLY A 271 17.13 9.24 7.41
N CYS A 272 17.65 8.01 7.41
CA CYS A 272 19.05 7.73 7.10
C CYS A 272 19.32 7.46 5.61
N ASP A 273 18.26 7.34 4.80
CA ASP A 273 18.37 7.12 3.36
C ASP A 273 18.83 8.40 2.65
N GLU A 274 19.69 8.29 1.64
CA GLU A 274 20.13 9.45 0.83
C GLU A 274 18.99 10.17 0.15
N ASP A 275 17.99 9.40 -0.26
CA ASP A 275 16.87 9.94 -1.00
C ASP A 275 15.93 10.71 -0.07
N CYS A 276 16.09 10.59 1.26
CA CYS A 276 15.27 11.27 2.25
C CYS A 276 15.58 12.77 2.33
N THR A 277 14.88 13.54 1.49
CA THR A 277 14.94 15.01 1.53
C THR A 277 13.55 15.62 1.72
N SER A 278 13.54 16.91 2.08
CA SER A 278 12.32 17.59 2.55
C SER A 278 11.16 17.63 1.54
N ASN A 279 11.45 17.51 0.24
CA ASN A 279 10.43 17.38 -0.82
C ASN A 279 9.60 16.10 -0.65
N LEU A 280 10.18 15.02 -0.13
CA LEU A 280 9.48 13.75 0.11
C LEU A 280 8.70 13.70 1.42
N CYS A 281 8.96 14.61 2.36
CA CYS A 281 8.12 14.74 3.56
C CYS A 281 6.68 15.14 3.21
N ARG A 282 6.49 15.70 1.99
CA ARG A 282 5.20 16.08 1.43
C ARG A 282 4.56 14.92 0.65
N GLN A 283 3.47 15.22 -0.04
CA GLN A 283 2.37 14.31 -0.39
C GLN A 283 2.66 13.32 -1.54
N THR A 284 3.87 12.76 -1.64
CA THR A 284 4.36 11.94 -2.77
C THR A 284 3.61 10.63 -2.96
N LEU A 285 3.08 10.04 -1.89
CA LEU A 285 2.41 8.74 -1.90
C LEU A 285 0.87 8.85 -1.89
N ARG A 286 0.20 8.31 -2.92
CA ARG A 286 -1.27 8.20 -2.97
C ARG A 286 -1.73 6.78 -3.26
N ASN A 287 -2.97 6.49 -2.85
CA ASN A 287 -3.68 5.24 -3.17
C ASN A 287 -2.83 3.97 -2.95
N LEU A 288 -2.11 3.91 -1.83
CA LEU A 288 -1.31 2.74 -1.46
C LEU A 288 -2.23 1.51 -1.29
N ALA A 289 -1.87 0.43 -1.95
CA ALA A 289 -2.56 -0.83 -1.91
C ALA A 289 -1.57 -1.97 -1.60
N VAL A 290 -1.83 -2.72 -0.53
CA VAL A 290 -0.99 -3.84 -0.13
C VAL A 290 -1.74 -5.13 -0.38
N SER A 291 -1.21 -5.95 -1.28
CA SER A 291 -1.87 -7.17 -1.73
C SER A 291 -1.18 -8.39 -1.14
N PHE A 292 -1.98 -9.23 -0.50
CA PHE A 292 -1.57 -10.50 0.07
C PHE A 292 -2.09 -11.65 -0.79
N ALA A 293 -1.33 -12.74 -0.85
CA ALA A 293 -1.75 -13.97 -1.48
C ALA A 293 -1.49 -15.16 -0.55
N GLY A 294 -2.44 -16.09 -0.52
CA GLY A 294 -2.31 -17.35 0.20
C GLY A 294 -1.96 -18.48 -0.75
N VAL A 295 -0.91 -19.24 -0.42
CA VAL A 295 -0.54 -20.48 -1.10
C VAL A 295 -0.88 -21.63 -0.16
N LYS A 296 -1.64 -22.62 -0.65
CA LYS A 296 -1.89 -23.83 0.14
C LYS A 296 -0.57 -24.50 0.48
N THR A 297 -0.40 -24.87 1.74
CA THR A 297 0.70 -25.74 2.12
C THR A 297 0.41 -27.12 1.55
N ASP A 298 1.22 -27.59 0.60
CA ASP A 298 1.17 -28.99 0.19
C ASP A 298 1.46 -29.86 1.42
N GLN A 299 0.55 -30.77 1.78
CA GLN A 299 0.82 -31.83 2.75
C GLN A 299 1.69 -32.91 2.13
#